data_AF-A0A8H6KQE2-F1
#
_entry.id   AF-A0A8H6KQE2-F1
#
_cell.length_a   1.000
_cell.length_b   1.000
_cell.length_c   1.000
_cell.angle_alpha   90.00
_cell.angle_beta   90.00
_cell.angle_gamma   90.00
#
_symmetry.space_group_name_H-M   'P 1'
#
loop_
_entity.id
_entity.type
_entity.pdbx_description
1 polymer ?
#
loop_
_entity_poly.entity_id
_entity_poly.type
_entity_poly.pdbx_seq_one_letter_code
_entity_poly.pdbx_strand_id
1 'polypeptide(L)'
;MKTSALLSLSALSAVAVSQATLYGQCGGQGWSGPTDCVSGAKCVSYNDWYSQCVVSDGADDEAEEPAPAPAPEPSAPEATVAPSTAAEEAPAPTEAAPSSEAAAVTASATATEEEEEEPTAEVSASAPGTTLATATKAPTAVVPAPSGVTKTLPQASGSVETDAAIPVSGEFDGGMKMYDRNPKVCKDQSETGEKDAMFILEDGATLSNVIIGPGQAEGVHCKGACTLINVWHSDVCEDAVTLKQKSGTSNIIGGGAFHASDKVVQFNGRGTVSIKDFYVEDYGKLVRNCGNCKDNGGPRDIVIENVVAVDGGVLCGINQNYGDTCTIAGSCQDSGKSCDRYTGNSSGAEPKKLGSGPDGEFCTVSGLTESC
;
A
#
# COMPACT_ATOMS: atom_id res chain seq x y z
N MET A 1 -36.27 -48.94 -45.24
CA MET A 1 -36.24 -47.46 -45.10
C MET A 1 -35.21 -47.14 -44.04
N LYS A 2 -34.09 -46.50 -44.43
CA LYS A 2 -32.99 -46.12 -43.53
C LYS A 2 -33.21 -44.66 -43.14
N THR A 3 -33.47 -44.38 -41.87
CA THR A 3 -33.59 -43.01 -41.35
C THR A 3 -32.27 -42.59 -40.72
N SER A 4 -31.53 -41.72 -41.42
CA SER A 4 -30.35 -41.03 -40.88
C SER A 4 -30.79 -39.95 -39.89
N ALA A 5 -30.24 -40.00 -38.68
CA ALA A 5 -30.33 -38.92 -37.70
C ALA A 5 -29.20 -37.91 -37.96
N LEU A 6 -29.56 -36.66 -38.23
CA LEU A 6 -28.64 -35.52 -38.32
C LEU A 6 -28.37 -34.99 -36.90
N LEU A 7 -27.11 -35.06 -36.47
CA LEU A 7 -26.62 -34.47 -35.23
C LEU A 7 -26.29 -32.99 -35.50
N SER A 8 -27.06 -32.06 -34.91
CA SER A 8 -26.80 -30.62 -34.98
C SER A 8 -25.77 -30.23 -33.90
N LEU A 9 -24.58 -29.82 -34.32
CA LEU A 9 -23.53 -29.28 -33.45
C LEU A 9 -23.74 -27.77 -33.30
N SER A 10 -24.26 -27.32 -32.15
CA SER A 10 -24.36 -25.90 -31.80
C SER A 10 -23.00 -25.40 -31.31
N ALA A 11 -22.35 -24.54 -32.09
CA ALA A 11 -21.14 -23.83 -31.67
C ALA A 11 -21.54 -22.69 -30.70
N LEU A 12 -21.03 -22.73 -29.47
CA LEU A 12 -21.02 -21.58 -28.58
C LEU A 12 -19.91 -20.63 -29.04
N SER A 13 -20.28 -19.52 -29.66
CA SER A 13 -19.34 -18.43 -29.96
C SER A 13 -18.99 -17.71 -28.65
N ALA A 14 -17.76 -17.87 -28.19
CA ALA A 14 -17.19 -17.00 -27.16
C ALA A 14 -17.04 -15.60 -27.76
N VAL A 15 -17.71 -14.61 -27.16
CA VAL A 15 -17.51 -13.20 -27.51
C VAL A 15 -16.17 -12.79 -26.92
N ALA A 16 -15.13 -12.75 -27.74
CA ALA A 16 -13.86 -12.14 -27.37
C ALA A 16 -14.10 -10.64 -27.18
N VAL A 17 -13.96 -10.15 -25.94
CA VAL A 17 -13.89 -8.71 -25.67
C VAL A 17 -12.56 -8.26 -26.27
N SER A 18 -12.59 -7.52 -27.39
CA SER A 18 -11.37 -7.23 -28.16
C SER A 18 -10.54 -6.08 -27.59
N GLN A 19 -11.07 -5.32 -26.62
CA GLN A 19 -10.37 -4.17 -26.04
C GLN A 19 -10.56 -4.09 -24.53
N ALA A 20 -9.46 -3.82 -23.82
CA ALA A 20 -9.46 -3.49 -22.41
C ALA A 20 -10.08 -2.10 -22.23
N THR A 21 -10.98 -1.98 -21.26
CA THR A 21 -11.57 -0.69 -20.89
C THR A 21 -10.49 0.29 -20.46
N LEU A 22 -10.79 1.59 -20.44
CA LEU A 22 -9.93 2.56 -19.78
C LEU A 22 -9.70 2.09 -18.32
N TYR A 23 -8.43 2.07 -17.91
CA TYR A 23 -7.86 1.49 -16.69
C TYR A 23 -8.00 -0.03 -16.50
N GLY A 24 -8.47 -0.75 -17.50
CA GLY A 24 -8.40 -2.21 -17.52
C GLY A 24 -6.98 -2.71 -17.76
N GLN A 25 -6.68 -3.90 -17.24
CA GLN A 25 -5.43 -4.59 -17.56
C GLN A 25 -5.37 -4.89 -19.06
N CYS A 26 -4.28 -4.49 -19.69
CA CYS A 26 -4.03 -4.65 -21.12
C CYS A 26 -2.72 -5.41 -21.40
N GLY A 27 -2.09 -5.95 -20.37
CA GLY A 27 -0.82 -6.62 -20.50
C GLY A 27 -0.29 -7.11 -19.16
N GLY A 28 0.88 -7.75 -19.23
CA GLY A 28 1.50 -8.44 -18.12
C GLY A 28 1.73 -9.93 -18.37
N GLN A 29 2.77 -10.49 -17.79
CA GLN A 29 3.11 -11.89 -17.84
C GLN A 29 1.96 -12.73 -17.27
N GLY A 30 1.55 -13.75 -18.02
CA GLY A 30 0.38 -14.58 -17.68
C GLY A 30 -0.98 -13.97 -18.01
N TRP A 31 -1.05 -12.71 -18.47
CA TRP A 31 -2.29 -12.10 -18.94
C TRP A 31 -2.78 -12.77 -20.23
N SER A 32 -4.05 -13.16 -20.23
CA SER A 32 -4.72 -13.78 -21.39
C SER A 32 -5.94 -12.99 -21.87
N GLY A 33 -6.14 -11.79 -21.31
CA GLY A 33 -7.22 -10.89 -21.67
C GLY A 33 -6.85 -9.96 -22.83
N PRO A 34 -7.64 -8.90 -23.06
CA PRO A 34 -7.41 -7.97 -24.15
C PRO A 34 -6.05 -7.27 -24.00
N THR A 35 -5.32 -7.08 -25.11
CA THR A 35 -4.05 -6.33 -25.12
C THR A 35 -4.18 -4.93 -25.71
N ASP A 36 -5.25 -4.69 -26.46
CA ASP A 36 -5.57 -3.40 -27.04
C ASP A 36 -6.47 -2.60 -26.09
N CYS A 37 -6.21 -1.31 -25.95
CA CYS A 37 -7.06 -0.42 -25.17
C CYS A 37 -8.23 0.12 -25.98
N VAL A 38 -9.32 0.49 -25.31
CA VAL A 38 -10.40 1.30 -25.90
C VAL A 38 -9.83 2.59 -26.52
N SER A 39 -10.52 3.11 -27.54
CA SER A 39 -10.10 4.33 -28.24
C SER A 39 -9.85 5.48 -27.27
N GLY A 40 -8.70 6.15 -27.41
CA GLY A 40 -8.28 7.25 -26.52
C GLY A 40 -7.43 6.82 -25.32
N ALA A 41 -7.17 5.53 -25.17
CA ALA A 41 -6.28 4.98 -24.17
C ALA A 41 -5.10 4.24 -24.79
N LYS A 42 -3.94 4.27 -24.12
CA LYS A 42 -2.76 3.48 -24.48
C LYS A 42 -2.47 2.48 -23.38
N CYS A 43 -2.03 1.29 -23.78
CA CYS A 43 -1.57 0.28 -22.84
C CYS A 43 -0.21 0.71 -22.30
N VAL A 44 -0.16 1.13 -21.05
CA VAL A 44 1.08 1.52 -20.38
C VAL A 44 1.49 0.39 -19.45
N SER A 45 2.72 -0.08 -19.61
CA SER A 45 3.29 -1.11 -18.73
C SER A 45 3.69 -0.48 -17.41
N TYR A 46 3.26 -1.08 -16.30
CA TYR A 46 3.68 -0.68 -14.96
C TYR A 46 4.78 -1.62 -14.45
N ASN A 47 4.63 -2.92 -14.70
CA ASN A 47 5.65 -3.94 -14.40
C ASN A 47 5.49 -5.16 -15.33
N ASP A 48 6.34 -6.17 -15.15
CA ASP A 48 6.37 -7.38 -15.99
C ASP A 48 5.04 -8.14 -16.00
N TRP A 49 4.21 -8.03 -14.95
CA TRP A 49 2.98 -8.79 -14.72
C TRP A 49 1.71 -7.95 -14.89
N TYR A 50 1.82 -6.63 -15.03
CA TYR A 50 0.69 -5.71 -15.12
C TYR A 50 0.97 -4.53 -16.05
N SER A 51 0.12 -4.40 -17.07
CA SER A 51 0.00 -3.21 -17.91
C SER A 51 -1.45 -2.74 -17.91
N GLN A 52 -1.68 -1.43 -17.93
CA GLN A 52 -3.01 -0.84 -17.80
C GLN A 52 -3.28 0.19 -18.90
N CYS A 53 -4.52 0.21 -19.39
CA CYS A 53 -4.98 1.23 -20.31
C CYS A 53 -5.11 2.58 -19.61
N VAL A 54 -4.31 3.57 -19.93
CA VAL A 54 -4.44 4.92 -19.34
C VAL A 54 -4.82 5.94 -20.41
N VAL A 55 -5.42 7.06 -20.00
CA VAL A 55 -5.77 8.16 -20.91
C VAL A 55 -4.48 8.65 -21.55
N SER A 56 -4.41 8.60 -22.86
CA SER A 56 -3.37 9.29 -23.61
C SER A 56 -3.92 10.66 -23.98
N ASP A 57 -3.64 11.67 -23.16
CA ASP A 57 -3.80 13.05 -23.60
C ASP A 57 -2.92 13.25 -24.82
N GLY A 58 -3.50 13.75 -25.92
CA GLY A 58 -2.85 13.92 -27.22
C GLY A 58 -1.78 15.00 -27.25
N ALA A 59 -0.83 14.97 -26.31
CA ALA A 59 0.38 15.77 -26.26
C ALA A 59 1.48 14.90 -25.65
N ASP A 60 2.26 14.28 -26.55
CA ASP A 60 3.70 14.03 -26.48
C ASP A 60 4.01 12.78 -27.34
N ASP A 61 3.88 12.98 -28.65
CA ASP A 61 4.67 12.24 -29.63
C ASP A 61 6.12 12.73 -29.49
N GLU A 62 6.93 11.97 -28.75
CA GLU A 62 8.32 11.72 -29.16
C GLU A 62 8.58 10.23 -28.97
N ALA A 63 8.42 9.49 -30.07
CA ALA A 63 8.87 8.12 -30.17
C ALA A 63 10.40 8.14 -30.02
N GLU A 64 10.91 7.74 -28.86
CA GLU A 64 12.32 7.39 -28.73
C GLU A 64 12.55 6.11 -29.54
N GLU A 65 13.12 6.30 -30.73
CA GLU A 65 13.66 5.26 -31.58
C GLU A 65 14.64 4.41 -30.74
N PRO A 66 14.59 3.06 -30.77
CA PRO A 66 15.46 2.25 -29.94
C PRO A 66 16.92 2.52 -30.30
N ALA A 67 17.70 2.94 -29.29
CA ALA A 67 19.13 3.15 -29.44
C ALA A 67 19.80 1.90 -30.06
N PRO A 68 20.69 2.06 -31.07
CA PRO A 68 21.37 0.94 -31.69
C PRO A 68 22.24 0.21 -30.66
N ALA A 69 22.21 -1.12 -30.71
CA ALA A 69 22.98 -2.01 -29.85
C ALA A 69 24.47 -1.61 -29.79
N PRO A 70 25.11 -1.64 -28.61
CA PRO A 70 26.54 -1.35 -28.50
C PRO A 70 27.35 -2.40 -29.27
N ALA A 71 28.33 -1.92 -30.05
CA ALA A 71 29.31 -2.74 -30.75
C ALA A 71 30.18 -3.54 -29.74
N PRO A 72 30.66 -4.75 -30.08
CA PRO A 72 31.50 -5.53 -29.19
C PRO A 72 32.84 -4.82 -28.94
N GLU A 73 33.15 -4.58 -27.67
CA GLU A 73 34.45 -4.07 -27.23
C GLU A 73 35.59 -5.07 -27.57
N PRO A 74 36.74 -4.60 -28.08
CA PRO A 74 37.88 -5.47 -28.33
C PRO A 74 38.58 -5.84 -27.01
N SER A 75 38.77 -7.15 -26.82
CA SER A 75 39.49 -7.73 -25.69
C SER A 75 40.93 -7.18 -25.60
N ALA A 76 41.24 -6.49 -24.50
CA ALA A 76 42.61 -6.12 -24.14
C ALA A 76 43.29 -7.26 -23.34
N PRO A 77 44.62 -7.41 -23.45
CA PRO A 77 45.33 -8.62 -23.03
C PRO A 77 45.61 -8.72 -21.53
N GLU A 78 45.72 -9.96 -21.06
CA GLU A 78 46.11 -10.39 -19.71
C GLU A 78 47.33 -9.61 -19.18
N ALA A 79 47.14 -8.98 -18.01
CA ALA A 79 48.24 -8.49 -17.19
C ALA A 79 48.68 -9.60 -16.21
N THR A 80 49.94 -9.98 -16.38
CA THR A 80 50.75 -10.91 -15.59
C THR A 80 50.73 -10.70 -14.07
N VAL A 81 50.67 -11.82 -13.35
CA VAL A 81 50.75 -11.97 -11.89
C VAL A 81 52.20 -11.79 -11.37
N ALA A 82 52.38 -11.10 -10.23
CA ALA A 82 53.56 -11.19 -9.37
C ALA A 82 53.20 -10.87 -7.89
N PRO A 83 53.96 -11.35 -6.88
CA PRO A 83 53.38 -11.98 -5.70
C PRO A 83 53.45 -11.20 -4.36
N SER A 84 52.67 -11.74 -3.42
CA SER A 84 52.57 -11.54 -1.96
C SER A 84 53.85 -11.23 -1.16
N THR A 85 53.72 -10.35 -0.16
CA THR A 85 54.40 -10.48 1.14
C THR A 85 53.53 -9.94 2.29
N ALA A 86 53.47 -10.73 3.37
CA ALA A 86 52.82 -10.45 4.65
C ALA A 86 53.80 -9.84 5.67
N ALA A 87 53.27 -9.05 6.62
CA ALA A 87 53.79 -8.76 7.96
C ALA A 87 52.66 -8.00 8.70
N GLU A 88 51.95 -8.54 9.68
CA GLU A 88 52.33 -8.76 11.09
C GLU A 88 52.93 -7.53 11.78
N GLU A 89 52.11 -6.81 12.57
CA GLU A 89 52.32 -6.63 14.03
C GLU A 89 51.19 -5.78 14.67
N ALA A 90 50.72 -6.22 15.83
CA ALA A 90 50.10 -5.39 16.87
C ALA A 90 51.20 -4.99 17.88
N PRO A 91 51.09 -3.94 18.73
CA PRO A 91 50.17 -3.99 19.88
C PRO A 91 49.58 -2.63 20.35
N ALA A 92 48.64 -2.71 21.31
CA ALA A 92 48.14 -1.62 22.15
C ALA A 92 49.18 -1.16 23.20
N PRO A 93 49.01 0.03 23.85
CA PRO A 93 48.38 0.09 25.20
C PRO A 93 47.50 1.37 25.41
N THR A 94 46.37 1.35 26.16
CA THR A 94 46.12 1.41 27.63
C THR A 94 45.96 2.85 28.21
N GLU A 95 44.85 3.02 28.98
CA GLU A 95 44.55 4.01 30.05
C GLU A 95 44.47 5.53 29.72
N ALA A 96 43.65 6.38 30.36
CA ALA A 96 42.70 6.30 31.48
C ALA A 96 41.73 7.52 31.43
N ALA A 97 40.63 7.44 32.19
CA ALA A 97 39.75 8.55 32.61
C ALA A 97 40.48 9.51 33.61
N PRO A 98 39.89 10.55 34.28
CA PRO A 98 38.47 11.00 34.37
C PRO A 98 38.21 12.54 34.44
N SER A 99 36.91 12.91 34.64
CA SER A 99 36.39 14.15 35.30
C SER A 99 36.62 15.51 34.59
N SER A 100 35.80 16.58 34.69
CA SER A 100 34.71 16.96 35.60
C SER A 100 33.80 18.05 34.95
N GLU A 101 32.62 18.21 35.57
CA GLU A 101 31.87 19.44 35.86
C GLU A 101 31.47 20.50 34.80
N ALA A 102 30.13 20.63 34.70
CA ALA A 102 29.33 21.83 34.91
C ALA A 102 29.55 23.08 34.03
N ALA A 103 28.50 23.47 33.32
CA ALA A 103 27.85 24.76 33.54
C ALA A 103 26.47 24.80 32.89
N ALA A 104 25.49 25.21 33.69
CA ALA A 104 24.18 25.62 33.25
C ALA A 104 24.27 26.84 32.34
N VAL A 105 23.48 26.85 31.26
CA VAL A 105 23.05 28.08 30.60
C VAL A 105 21.56 27.95 30.28
N THR A 106 20.79 28.64 31.10
CA THR A 106 19.42 29.08 30.84
C THR A 106 19.38 29.92 29.56
N ALA A 107 18.52 29.54 28.62
CA ALA A 107 18.01 30.44 27.61
C ALA A 107 16.51 30.20 27.45
N SER A 108 15.76 31.15 28.01
CA SER A 108 14.35 31.40 27.79
C SER A 108 14.21 31.99 26.38
N ALA A 109 13.34 31.44 25.54
CA ALA A 109 12.87 32.12 24.34
C ALA A 109 11.38 31.82 24.15
N THR A 110 10.65 32.90 24.36
CA THR A 110 9.23 33.15 24.29
C THR A 110 8.63 32.75 22.94
N ALA A 111 7.40 32.23 23.01
CA ALA A 111 6.51 32.02 21.88
C ALA A 111 6.21 33.32 21.13
N THR A 112 6.20 33.24 19.81
CA THR A 112 5.51 34.16 18.92
C THR A 112 4.63 33.32 18.01
N GLU A 113 3.33 33.44 18.22
CA GLU A 113 2.27 33.02 17.30
C GLU A 113 2.40 33.88 16.03
N GLU A 114 2.47 33.25 14.87
CA GLU A 114 2.25 33.91 13.58
C GLU A 114 0.91 33.40 13.04
N GLU A 115 -0.06 34.33 12.96
CA GLU A 115 -1.30 34.20 12.18
C GLU A 115 -0.93 34.15 10.69
N GLU A 116 -1.33 33.08 9.98
CA GLU A 116 -1.34 33.09 8.52
C GLU A 116 -2.72 33.57 8.00
N GLU A 117 -2.67 34.68 7.25
CA GLU A 117 -3.76 35.24 6.46
C GLU A 117 -4.21 34.28 5.33
N GLU A 118 -5.52 34.16 5.16
CA GLU A 118 -6.16 33.61 3.96
C GLU A 118 -5.88 34.48 2.72
N PRO A 119 -5.55 33.91 1.55
CA PRO A 119 -5.75 34.58 0.29
C PRO A 119 -7.12 34.22 -0.31
N THR A 120 -7.89 35.26 -0.62
CA THR A 120 -9.15 35.22 -1.36
C THR A 120 -8.89 34.84 -2.83
N ALA A 121 -9.51 33.75 -3.29
CA ALA A 121 -9.45 33.32 -4.69
C ALA A 121 -10.62 33.91 -5.50
N GLU A 122 -10.28 34.62 -6.58
CA GLU A 122 -11.21 35.09 -7.60
C GLU A 122 -11.73 33.94 -8.46
N VAL A 123 -13.02 34.03 -8.80
CA VAL A 123 -13.80 33.02 -9.51
C VAL A 123 -13.56 33.13 -11.02
N SER A 124 -13.17 32.02 -11.65
CA SER A 124 -13.24 31.88 -13.12
C SER A 124 -13.95 30.57 -13.46
N ALA A 125 -15.03 30.68 -14.24
CA ALA A 125 -15.91 29.58 -14.61
C ALA A 125 -15.47 28.93 -15.92
N SER A 126 -15.47 27.59 -15.99
CA SER A 126 -16.07 26.80 -17.09
C SER A 126 -15.60 25.34 -17.11
N ALA A 127 -16.51 24.41 -16.77
CA ALA A 127 -16.87 23.14 -17.46
C ALA A 127 -17.67 22.26 -16.48
N PRO A 128 -18.62 21.42 -16.94
CA PRO A 128 -19.54 20.70 -16.05
C PRO A 128 -18.81 19.54 -15.37
N GLY A 129 -18.29 19.79 -14.16
CA GLY A 129 -17.92 18.72 -13.23
C GLY A 129 -19.15 17.89 -12.92
N THR A 130 -19.07 16.58 -13.16
CA THR A 130 -20.05 15.61 -12.68
C THR A 130 -20.15 15.78 -11.18
N THR A 131 -21.26 16.32 -10.69
CA THR A 131 -21.49 16.50 -9.26
C THR A 131 -21.49 15.13 -8.60
N LEU A 132 -20.46 14.85 -7.79
CA LEU A 132 -20.40 13.67 -6.95
C LEU A 132 -21.61 13.69 -6.01
N ALA A 133 -22.49 12.71 -6.19
CA ALA A 133 -23.62 12.49 -5.32
C ALA A 133 -23.09 12.21 -3.91
N THR A 134 -23.49 13.04 -2.95
CA THR A 134 -23.40 12.71 -1.53
C THR A 134 -24.22 11.43 -1.32
N ALA A 135 -23.53 10.30 -1.11
CA ALA A 135 -24.16 9.00 -0.92
C ALA A 135 -25.09 9.07 0.31
N THR A 136 -26.39 9.18 0.05
CA THR A 136 -27.40 9.15 1.10
C THR A 136 -27.83 7.69 1.29
N LYS A 137 -27.69 7.23 2.53
CA LYS A 137 -28.06 5.92 3.10
C LYS A 137 -29.12 5.14 2.31
N ALA A 138 -28.68 4.16 1.52
CA ALA A 138 -29.50 3.04 1.05
C ALA A 138 -29.55 1.93 2.13
N PRO A 139 -30.58 1.06 2.16
CA PRO A 139 -30.72 0.05 3.20
C PRO A 139 -29.60 -0.98 3.17
N THR A 140 -29.17 -1.35 4.37
CA THR A 140 -28.10 -2.26 4.78
C THR A 140 -28.21 -3.63 4.11
N ALA A 141 -27.56 -3.80 2.96
CA ALA A 141 -27.13 -5.12 2.55
C ALA A 141 -25.81 -5.38 3.28
N VAL A 142 -25.82 -6.30 4.24
CA VAL A 142 -24.57 -6.77 4.86
C VAL A 142 -23.71 -7.34 3.74
N VAL A 143 -22.67 -6.62 3.34
CA VAL A 143 -21.74 -7.07 2.31
C VAL A 143 -21.04 -8.32 2.88
N PRO A 144 -21.21 -9.49 2.24
CA PRO A 144 -20.57 -10.70 2.73
C PRO A 144 -19.06 -10.54 2.61
N ALA A 145 -18.35 -10.84 3.70
CA ALA A 145 -16.90 -10.97 3.65
C ALA A 145 -16.51 -12.07 2.64
N PRO A 146 -15.46 -11.87 1.83
CA PRO A 146 -14.96 -12.92 0.95
C PRO A 146 -14.47 -14.10 1.78
N SER A 147 -14.58 -15.31 1.22
CA SER A 147 -14.08 -16.54 1.85
C SER A 147 -12.71 -16.91 1.29
N GLY A 148 -11.68 -16.84 2.13
CA GLY A 148 -10.30 -17.15 1.75
C GLY A 148 -9.58 -16.02 1.02
N VAL A 149 -8.31 -16.25 0.69
CA VAL A 149 -7.41 -15.22 0.14
C VAL A 149 -7.40 -15.26 -1.38
N THR A 150 -7.78 -14.15 -2.01
CA THR A 150 -7.56 -13.93 -3.44
C THR A 150 -6.16 -13.34 -3.62
N LYS A 151 -5.33 -13.91 -4.50
CA LYS A 151 -3.91 -13.52 -4.66
C LYS A 151 -3.63 -12.64 -5.88
N THR A 152 -4.66 -12.27 -6.63
CA THR A 152 -4.53 -11.51 -7.87
C THR A 152 -5.44 -10.30 -7.80
N LEU A 153 -4.95 -9.15 -8.30
CA LEU A 153 -5.79 -7.97 -8.44
C LEU A 153 -7.04 -8.33 -9.28
N PRO A 154 -8.26 -8.12 -8.76
CA PRO A 154 -9.47 -8.45 -9.49
C PRO A 154 -9.69 -7.49 -10.65
N GLN A 155 -10.37 -7.98 -11.69
CA GLN A 155 -10.77 -7.14 -12.81
C GLN A 155 -11.78 -6.08 -12.35
N ALA A 156 -11.49 -4.81 -12.65
CA ALA A 156 -12.40 -3.70 -12.37
C ALA A 156 -13.70 -3.82 -13.18
N SER A 157 -14.83 -3.46 -12.55
CA SER A 157 -16.15 -3.41 -13.20
C SER A 157 -16.42 -2.08 -13.94
N GLY A 158 -15.48 -1.15 -13.83
CA GLY A 158 -15.52 0.21 -14.38
C GLY A 158 -14.53 1.10 -13.61
N SER A 159 -14.47 2.38 -13.97
CA SER A 159 -13.59 3.36 -13.32
C SER A 159 -14.34 4.59 -12.83
N VAL A 160 -13.80 5.24 -11.80
CA VAL A 160 -14.23 6.52 -11.23
C VAL A 160 -12.99 7.34 -10.96
N GLU A 161 -12.96 8.56 -11.49
CA GLU A 161 -11.88 9.52 -11.23
C GLU A 161 -12.43 10.68 -10.40
N THR A 162 -11.57 11.25 -9.55
CA THR A 162 -11.91 12.45 -8.77
C THR A 162 -10.66 13.27 -8.46
N ASP A 163 -10.84 14.58 -8.38
CA ASP A 163 -9.82 15.55 -7.96
C ASP A 163 -9.81 15.78 -6.44
N ALA A 164 -10.65 15.06 -5.70
CA ALA A 164 -10.80 15.16 -4.25
C ALA A 164 -11.05 13.79 -3.60
N ALA A 165 -10.72 13.68 -2.31
CA ALA A 165 -10.96 12.48 -1.52
C ALA A 165 -12.46 12.23 -1.37
N ILE A 166 -12.89 10.97 -1.35
CA ILE A 166 -14.29 10.60 -1.22
C ILE A 166 -14.62 10.37 0.27
N PRO A 167 -15.44 11.24 0.91
CA PRO A 167 -15.85 11.03 2.29
C PRO A 167 -16.91 9.93 2.41
N VAL A 168 -16.79 9.09 3.44
CA VAL A 168 -17.71 7.97 3.73
C VAL A 168 -18.09 7.98 5.21
N SER A 169 -19.37 8.14 5.53
CA SER A 169 -19.87 8.18 6.93
C SER A 169 -20.81 7.03 7.30
N GLY A 170 -21.04 6.11 6.37
CA GLY A 170 -21.86 4.91 6.54
C GLY A 170 -21.28 3.78 5.72
N GLU A 171 -22.12 3.10 4.94
CA GLU A 171 -21.66 2.04 4.04
C GLU A 171 -21.48 2.60 2.63
N PHE A 172 -20.36 2.26 2.00
CA PHE A 172 -20.09 2.53 0.59
C PHE A 172 -19.63 1.24 -0.10
N ASP A 173 -20.41 0.79 -1.07
CA ASP A 173 -20.05 -0.29 -1.99
C ASP A 173 -19.59 0.31 -3.32
N GLY A 174 -18.31 0.16 -3.63
CA GLY A 174 -17.70 0.64 -4.87
C GLY A 174 -18.02 -0.20 -6.10
N GLY A 175 -18.71 -1.33 -5.93
CA GLY A 175 -19.14 -2.21 -7.02
C GLY A 175 -17.99 -2.86 -7.77
N MET A 176 -16.83 -3.03 -7.14
CA MET A 176 -15.56 -3.44 -7.74
C MET A 176 -15.05 -2.51 -8.86
N LYS A 177 -15.39 -1.22 -8.79
CA LYS A 177 -14.80 -0.22 -9.69
C LYS A 177 -13.41 0.18 -9.22
N MET A 178 -12.61 0.65 -10.17
CA MET A 178 -11.35 1.33 -9.90
C MET A 178 -11.61 2.79 -9.59
N TYR A 179 -11.10 3.26 -8.46
CA TYR A 179 -11.16 4.64 -8.00
C TYR A 179 -9.76 5.21 -8.04
N ASP A 180 -9.59 6.34 -8.73
CA ASP A 180 -8.29 6.98 -8.82
C ASP A 180 -8.37 8.50 -8.80
N ARG A 181 -7.22 9.14 -8.54
CA ARG A 181 -7.08 10.59 -8.51
C ARG A 181 -6.72 11.13 -9.88
N ASN A 182 -7.49 12.12 -10.33
CA ASN A 182 -7.19 12.89 -11.53
C ASN A 182 -7.32 14.40 -11.24
N PRO A 183 -6.22 15.18 -11.31
CA PRO A 183 -4.86 14.76 -11.65
C PRO A 183 -4.25 13.82 -10.58
N LYS A 184 -3.23 13.04 -10.98
CA LYS A 184 -2.41 12.23 -10.06
C LYS A 184 -1.80 13.13 -8.99
N VAL A 185 -1.94 12.73 -7.73
CA VAL A 185 -1.40 13.46 -6.56
C VAL A 185 -0.25 12.72 -5.86
N CYS A 186 -0.06 11.44 -6.16
CA CYS A 186 1.08 10.65 -5.66
C CYS A 186 2.43 11.30 -5.99
N LYS A 187 3.25 11.47 -4.95
CA LYS A 187 4.62 12.00 -5.01
C LYS A 187 5.58 11.05 -4.26
N ASP A 188 5.43 9.75 -4.54
CA ASP A 188 6.16 8.68 -3.88
C ASP A 188 5.99 8.73 -2.35
N GLN A 189 7.08 8.61 -1.60
CA GLN A 189 7.12 8.58 -0.13
C GLN A 189 7.09 9.98 0.51
N SER A 190 6.73 11.03 -0.24
CA SER A 190 6.56 12.36 0.34
C SER A 190 5.25 12.42 1.11
N GLU A 191 5.32 12.57 2.43
CA GLU A 191 4.16 12.69 3.32
C GLU A 191 3.13 13.69 2.79
N THR A 192 2.02 13.13 2.34
CA THR A 192 0.85 13.89 1.92
C THR A 192 -0.20 13.91 3.02
N GLY A 193 -1.16 14.83 2.93
CA GLY A 193 -2.16 14.98 4.00
C GLY A 193 -3.40 14.14 3.72
N GLU A 194 -4.29 14.04 4.71
CA GLU A 194 -5.61 13.39 4.59
C GLU A 194 -6.42 13.83 3.35
N LYS A 195 -6.23 15.07 2.86
CA LYS A 195 -6.88 15.59 1.64
C LYS A 195 -6.48 14.86 0.34
N ASP A 196 -5.31 14.23 0.35
CA ASP A 196 -4.72 13.52 -0.78
C ASP A 196 -5.06 12.02 -0.75
N ALA A 197 -5.86 11.60 0.25
CA ALA A 197 -6.42 10.26 0.32
C ALA A 197 -7.38 9.97 -0.85
N MET A 198 -7.57 8.70 -1.18
CA MET A 198 -8.63 8.26 -2.08
C MET A 198 -9.99 8.28 -1.36
N PHE A 199 -10.03 7.73 -0.14
CA PHE A 199 -11.23 7.67 0.70
C PHE A 199 -10.95 8.14 2.12
N ILE A 200 -11.90 8.89 2.70
CA ILE A 200 -11.88 9.31 4.10
C ILE A 200 -13.12 8.76 4.81
N LEU A 201 -12.91 7.81 5.69
CA LEU A 201 -13.94 7.12 6.46
C LEU A 201 -14.10 7.76 7.83
N GLU A 202 -15.33 8.14 8.17
CA GLU A 202 -15.72 8.53 9.52
C GLU A 202 -15.81 7.29 10.45
N ASP A 203 -15.94 7.54 11.75
CA ASP A 203 -16.10 6.48 12.74
C ASP A 203 -17.33 5.59 12.46
N GLY A 204 -17.11 4.28 12.44
CA GLY A 204 -18.11 3.27 12.13
C GLY A 204 -18.38 3.04 10.64
N ALA A 205 -17.72 3.77 9.73
CA ALA A 205 -17.96 3.62 8.30
C ALA A 205 -17.42 2.29 7.73
N THR A 206 -18.06 1.81 6.67
CA THR A 206 -17.67 0.62 5.92
C THR A 206 -17.42 0.96 4.46
N LEU A 207 -16.25 0.60 3.94
CA LEU A 207 -15.92 0.64 2.52
C LEU A 207 -15.82 -0.78 1.98
N SER A 208 -16.43 -1.04 0.83
CA SER A 208 -16.43 -2.38 0.26
C SER A 208 -16.32 -2.40 -1.25
N ASN A 209 -15.73 -3.47 -1.79
CA ASN A 209 -15.62 -3.74 -3.22
C ASN A 209 -15.05 -2.55 -4.00
N VAL A 210 -13.84 -2.15 -3.67
CA VAL A 210 -13.15 -1.01 -4.29
C VAL A 210 -11.78 -1.49 -4.77
N ILE A 211 -11.36 -1.02 -5.93
CA ILE A 211 -9.98 -1.06 -6.37
C ILE A 211 -9.47 0.38 -6.34
N ILE A 212 -8.33 0.63 -5.72
CA ILE A 212 -7.69 1.94 -5.58
C ILE A 212 -6.47 1.97 -6.52
N GLY A 213 -6.44 2.97 -7.38
CA GLY A 213 -5.40 3.13 -8.40
C GLY A 213 -4.10 3.80 -7.91
N PRO A 214 -3.10 3.93 -8.81
CA PRO A 214 -1.78 4.51 -8.53
C PRO A 214 -1.75 6.05 -8.45
N GLY A 215 -2.84 6.73 -8.80
CA GLY A 215 -2.91 8.18 -8.82
C GLY A 215 -3.04 8.82 -7.43
N GLN A 216 -3.56 8.10 -6.44
CA GLN A 216 -3.64 8.57 -5.04
C GLN A 216 -2.30 8.60 -4.34
N ALA A 217 -2.10 9.58 -3.45
CA ALA A 217 -0.92 9.66 -2.60
C ALA A 217 -1.13 8.84 -1.31
N GLU A 218 -2.32 8.95 -0.72
CA GLU A 218 -2.75 8.09 0.39
C GLU A 218 -3.98 7.27 0.01
N GLY A 219 -4.06 6.01 0.44
CA GLY A 219 -5.16 5.13 0.05
C GLY A 219 -6.45 5.46 0.81
N VAL A 220 -6.62 4.84 1.98
CA VAL A 220 -7.83 4.98 2.82
C VAL A 220 -7.47 5.55 4.19
N HIS A 221 -8.12 6.65 4.59
CA HIS A 221 -8.00 7.21 5.94
C HIS A 221 -9.21 6.85 6.76
N CYS A 222 -9.02 6.16 7.88
CA CYS A 222 -10.08 5.94 8.87
C CYS A 222 -9.89 6.88 10.06
N LYS A 223 -10.79 7.85 10.22
CA LYS A 223 -10.77 8.83 11.31
C LYS A 223 -11.21 8.21 12.64
N GLY A 224 -12.04 7.18 12.57
CA GLY A 224 -12.47 6.33 13.67
C GLY A 224 -12.28 4.85 13.35
N ALA A 225 -12.92 3.97 14.14
CA ALA A 225 -12.91 2.54 13.85
C ALA A 225 -13.71 2.30 12.57
N CYS A 226 -13.14 1.60 11.58
CA CYS A 226 -13.75 1.43 10.27
C CYS A 226 -13.71 -0.03 9.82
N THR A 227 -14.49 -0.37 8.80
CA THR A 227 -14.47 -1.71 8.19
C THR A 227 -14.18 -1.62 6.70
N LEU A 228 -13.13 -2.29 6.23
CA LEU A 228 -12.79 -2.43 4.81
C LEU A 228 -13.07 -3.87 4.39
N ILE A 229 -13.89 -4.07 3.37
CA ILE A 229 -14.27 -5.41 2.88
C ILE A 229 -13.92 -5.51 1.40
N ASN A 230 -13.01 -6.41 1.03
CA ASN A 230 -12.64 -6.61 -0.38
C ASN A 230 -12.17 -5.29 -1.05
N VAL A 231 -11.26 -4.59 -0.38
CA VAL A 231 -10.64 -3.35 -0.87
C VAL A 231 -9.23 -3.65 -1.36
N TRP A 232 -8.94 -3.23 -2.59
CA TRP A 232 -7.69 -3.52 -3.29
C TRP A 232 -6.91 -2.26 -3.57
N HIS A 233 -5.60 -2.29 -3.37
CA HIS A 233 -4.68 -1.22 -3.74
C HIS A 233 -3.74 -1.74 -4.82
N SER A 234 -3.91 -1.28 -6.06
CA SER A 234 -3.13 -1.80 -7.19
C SER A 234 -1.67 -1.39 -7.16
N ASP A 235 -1.38 -0.25 -6.53
CA ASP A 235 -0.04 0.30 -6.36
C ASP A 235 -0.09 1.31 -5.20
N VAL A 236 0.72 1.10 -4.17
CA VAL A 236 0.70 1.90 -2.94
C VAL A 236 1.79 2.97 -3.03
N CYS A 237 1.36 4.23 -3.12
CA CYS A 237 2.28 5.38 -3.20
C CYS A 237 3.04 5.61 -1.88
N GLU A 238 2.31 5.93 -0.81
CA GLU A 238 2.86 6.13 0.54
C GLU A 238 2.39 5.00 1.47
N ASP A 239 1.13 5.08 1.93
CA ASP A 239 0.45 4.08 2.75
C ASP A 239 -0.90 3.69 2.11
N ALA A 240 -1.26 2.40 2.17
CA ALA A 240 -2.54 1.93 1.66
C ALA A 240 -3.69 2.31 2.62
N VAL A 241 -3.48 2.16 3.92
CA VAL A 241 -4.49 2.42 4.94
C VAL A 241 -3.89 3.12 6.15
N THR A 242 -4.45 4.28 6.49
CA THR A 242 -4.07 5.06 7.68
C THR A 242 -5.19 5.02 8.72
N LEU A 243 -4.90 4.46 9.89
CA LEU A 243 -5.85 4.22 10.97
C LEU A 243 -5.64 5.21 12.12
N LYS A 244 -6.64 6.05 12.39
CA LYS A 244 -6.58 7.13 13.39
C LYS A 244 -7.59 6.96 14.53
N GLN A 245 -8.25 5.79 14.65
CA GLN A 245 -9.25 5.57 15.70
C GLN A 245 -8.72 5.87 17.11
N LYS A 246 -9.58 6.41 17.98
CA LYS A 246 -9.22 6.67 19.39
C LYS A 246 -9.35 5.44 20.29
N SER A 247 -10.12 4.46 19.84
CA SER A 247 -10.41 3.18 20.51
C SER A 247 -11.18 2.28 19.54
N GLY A 248 -11.49 1.05 19.96
CA GLY A 248 -12.29 0.12 19.16
C GLY A 248 -11.44 -0.71 18.20
N THR A 249 -12.09 -1.31 17.21
CA THR A 249 -11.45 -2.23 16.26
C THR A 249 -11.75 -1.80 14.83
N SER A 250 -10.70 -1.54 14.06
CA SER A 250 -10.81 -1.43 12.60
C SER A 250 -10.60 -2.79 11.96
N ASN A 251 -11.44 -3.17 11.01
CA ASN A 251 -11.41 -4.48 10.36
C ASN A 251 -11.03 -4.33 8.90
N ILE A 252 -10.08 -5.11 8.42
CA ILE A 252 -9.69 -5.23 7.01
C ILE A 252 -9.90 -6.70 6.64
N ILE A 253 -10.89 -6.95 5.78
CA ILE A 253 -11.41 -8.30 5.53
C ILE A 253 -11.40 -8.56 4.02
N GLY A 254 -10.52 -9.46 3.58
CA GLY A 254 -10.28 -9.68 2.16
C GLY A 254 -9.61 -8.48 1.49
N GLY A 255 -9.48 -8.56 0.17
CA GLY A 255 -8.77 -7.55 -0.59
C GLY A 255 -7.27 -7.80 -0.63
N GLY A 256 -6.52 -6.79 -1.05
CA GLY A 256 -5.07 -6.89 -1.10
C GLY A 256 -4.36 -5.59 -1.45
N ALA A 257 -3.05 -5.59 -1.30
CA ALA A 257 -2.19 -4.46 -1.65
C ALA A 257 -0.93 -4.93 -2.37
N PHE A 258 -0.49 -4.14 -3.34
CA PHE A 258 0.71 -4.37 -4.13
C PHE A 258 1.64 -3.16 -4.04
N HIS A 259 2.95 -3.39 -4.11
CA HIS A 259 3.99 -2.36 -4.28
C HIS A 259 4.07 -1.32 -3.13
N ALA A 260 3.89 -1.75 -1.89
CA ALA A 260 3.94 -0.88 -0.71
C ALA A 260 5.37 -0.77 -0.15
N SER A 261 6.17 0.13 -0.71
CA SER A 261 7.62 0.25 -0.40
C SER A 261 7.97 0.31 1.10
N ASP A 262 7.22 1.04 1.92
CA ASP A 262 7.43 1.08 3.38
C ASP A 262 6.42 0.23 4.16
N LYS A 263 5.13 0.56 4.07
CA LYS A 263 4.08 -0.08 4.85
C LYS A 263 2.72 -0.04 4.15
N VAL A 264 1.92 -1.08 4.35
CA VAL A 264 0.54 -1.13 3.85
C VAL A 264 -0.39 -0.41 4.81
N VAL A 265 -0.35 -0.76 6.10
CA VAL A 265 -1.22 -0.19 7.13
C VAL A 265 -0.41 0.59 8.16
N GLN A 266 -0.65 1.90 8.21
CA GLN A 266 -0.12 2.79 9.23
C GLN A 266 -1.13 2.94 10.37
N PHE A 267 -0.80 2.44 11.56
CA PHE A 267 -1.68 2.52 12.73
C PHE A 267 -1.23 3.61 13.70
N ASN A 268 -1.80 4.81 13.53
CA ASN A 268 -1.54 6.00 14.34
C ASN A 268 -2.39 6.05 15.61
N GLY A 269 -3.63 5.53 15.53
CA GLY A 269 -4.67 5.56 16.55
C GLY A 269 -4.39 4.71 17.81
N ARG A 270 -5.45 4.15 18.41
CA ARG A 270 -5.44 3.27 19.59
C ARG A 270 -6.50 2.19 19.45
N GLY A 271 -6.36 1.12 20.23
CA GLY A 271 -7.25 -0.05 20.12
C GLY A 271 -6.67 -1.08 19.17
N THR A 272 -7.50 -1.70 18.35
CA THR A 272 -7.12 -2.87 17.55
C THR A 272 -7.27 -2.63 16.05
N VAL A 273 -6.38 -3.22 15.26
CA VAL A 273 -6.62 -3.50 13.84
C VAL A 273 -6.66 -5.02 13.65
N SER A 274 -7.72 -5.50 13.01
CA SER A 274 -7.85 -6.90 12.59
C SER A 274 -7.74 -6.97 11.07
N ILE A 275 -6.78 -7.76 10.57
CA ILE A 275 -6.55 -8.02 9.16
C ILE A 275 -6.77 -9.48 8.90
N LYS A 276 -7.71 -9.79 8.02
CA LYS A 276 -8.16 -11.14 7.78
C LYS A 276 -8.36 -11.42 6.30
N ASP A 277 -7.99 -12.62 5.87
CA ASP A 277 -8.21 -13.10 4.49
C ASP A 277 -7.56 -12.19 3.41
N PHE A 278 -6.49 -11.48 3.77
CA PHE A 278 -5.86 -10.42 2.96
C PHE A 278 -4.65 -10.95 2.17
N TYR A 279 -4.41 -10.37 0.99
CA TYR A 279 -3.22 -10.61 0.19
C TYR A 279 -2.28 -9.41 0.16
N VAL A 280 -0.99 -9.62 0.31
CA VAL A 280 0.00 -8.55 0.12
C VAL A 280 1.22 -9.08 -0.65
N GLU A 281 1.68 -8.29 -1.60
CA GLU A 281 2.86 -8.59 -2.44
C GLU A 281 3.72 -7.35 -2.60
N ASP A 282 5.04 -7.52 -2.63
CA ASP A 282 6.01 -6.42 -2.78
C ASP A 282 5.79 -5.30 -1.75
N TYR A 283 6.15 -5.59 -0.50
CA TYR A 283 5.82 -4.71 0.62
C TYR A 283 6.93 -4.61 1.68
N GLY A 284 7.08 -3.44 2.30
CA GLY A 284 8.01 -3.25 3.40
C GLY A 284 7.49 -3.86 4.71
N LYS A 285 6.28 -3.51 5.15
CA LYS A 285 5.60 -4.04 6.36
C LYS A 285 4.10 -4.10 6.12
N LEU A 286 3.43 -5.18 6.51
CA LEU A 286 1.97 -5.20 6.37
C LEU A 286 1.30 -4.21 7.33
N VAL A 287 1.69 -4.19 8.61
CA VAL A 287 1.19 -3.20 9.57
C VAL A 287 2.31 -2.62 10.40
N ARG A 288 2.30 -1.30 10.61
CA ARG A 288 3.18 -0.63 11.58
C ARG A 288 2.38 0.24 12.53
N ASN A 289 2.49 -0.04 13.83
CA ASN A 289 2.07 0.91 14.86
C ASN A 289 3.00 2.12 14.82
N CYS A 290 2.47 3.34 14.86
CA CYS A 290 3.32 4.52 14.76
C CYS A 290 4.43 4.51 15.84
N GLY A 291 5.68 4.65 15.42
CA GLY A 291 6.82 4.52 16.30
C GLY A 291 7.33 5.83 16.90
N ASN A 292 7.06 6.96 16.27
CA ASN A 292 7.64 8.26 16.57
C ASN A 292 6.65 9.43 16.45
N CYS A 293 5.34 9.15 16.46
CA CYS A 293 4.28 10.18 16.40
C CYS A 293 4.41 11.21 17.55
N LYS A 294 4.01 12.47 17.33
CA LYS A 294 4.12 13.53 18.37
C LYS A 294 3.39 13.19 19.68
N ASP A 295 2.17 12.64 19.58
CA ASP A 295 1.39 12.15 20.72
C ASP A 295 1.40 10.61 20.81
N ASN A 296 2.60 10.02 20.68
CA ASN A 296 2.71 8.58 20.67
C ASN A 296 2.33 7.92 22.00
N GLY A 297 2.04 6.63 21.92
CA GLY A 297 1.63 5.81 23.04
C GLY A 297 0.91 4.56 22.55
N GLY A 298 0.28 3.86 23.47
CA GLY A 298 -0.48 2.65 23.19
C GLY A 298 -1.50 2.37 24.30
N PRO A 299 -2.01 1.14 24.38
CA PRO A 299 -1.69 0.02 23.49
C PRO A 299 -2.33 0.18 22.11
N ARG A 300 -1.64 -0.38 21.11
CA ARG A 300 -2.16 -0.67 19.77
C ARG A 300 -1.99 -2.15 19.48
N ASP A 301 -3.10 -2.85 19.30
CA ASP A 301 -3.11 -4.29 19.07
C ASP A 301 -3.31 -4.60 17.59
N ILE A 302 -2.57 -5.59 17.10
CA ILE A 302 -2.63 -6.08 15.72
C ILE A 302 -3.05 -7.54 15.75
N VAL A 303 -4.10 -7.88 15.00
CA VAL A 303 -4.56 -9.26 14.83
C VAL A 303 -4.53 -9.59 13.34
N ILE A 304 -3.77 -10.60 12.97
CA ILE A 304 -3.56 -11.03 11.58
C ILE A 304 -3.99 -12.48 11.46
N GLU A 305 -4.99 -12.75 10.61
CA GLU A 305 -5.56 -14.08 10.42
C GLU A 305 -5.64 -14.45 8.95
N ASN A 306 -5.11 -15.61 8.56
CA ASN A 306 -5.21 -16.13 7.20
C ASN A 306 -4.77 -15.10 6.14
N VAL A 307 -3.61 -14.49 6.35
CA VAL A 307 -3.01 -13.55 5.39
C VAL A 307 -1.97 -14.28 4.55
N VAL A 308 -1.91 -13.96 3.26
CA VAL A 308 -0.85 -14.43 2.35
C VAL A 308 0.03 -13.23 2.00
N ALA A 309 1.31 -13.33 2.35
CA ALA A 309 2.27 -12.25 2.16
C ALA A 309 3.51 -12.72 1.42
N VAL A 310 3.79 -12.09 0.28
CA VAL A 310 4.84 -12.50 -0.68
C VAL A 310 5.76 -11.32 -0.96
N ASP A 311 7.04 -11.59 -1.20
CA ASP A 311 8.07 -10.62 -1.60
C ASP A 311 8.14 -9.38 -0.72
N GLY A 312 8.13 -9.57 0.61
CA GLY A 312 8.14 -8.43 1.52
C GLY A 312 8.78 -8.64 2.88
N GLY A 313 8.52 -7.69 3.78
CA GLY A 313 9.07 -7.68 5.14
C GLY A 313 8.16 -8.34 6.17
N VAL A 314 8.18 -7.82 7.40
CA VAL A 314 7.42 -8.38 8.52
C VAL A 314 5.91 -8.11 8.39
N LEU A 315 5.10 -9.00 8.95
CA LEU A 315 3.65 -8.83 9.00
C LEU A 315 3.22 -7.74 9.99
N CYS A 316 3.96 -7.54 11.09
CA CYS A 316 3.64 -6.45 12.02
C CYS A 316 4.88 -5.84 12.71
N GLY A 317 4.84 -4.54 12.95
CA GLY A 317 5.81 -3.80 13.76
C GLY A 317 5.15 -3.12 14.96
N ILE A 318 5.50 -3.53 16.18
CA ILE A 318 4.87 -3.09 17.44
C ILE A 318 5.83 -2.32 18.36
N ASN A 319 5.32 -1.41 19.20
CA ASN A 319 6.10 -0.71 20.21
C ASN A 319 5.90 -1.36 21.59
N GLN A 320 6.86 -2.19 21.99
CA GLN A 320 6.77 -2.99 23.21
C GLN A 320 6.63 -2.15 24.49
N ASN A 321 7.30 -1.00 24.55
CA ASN A 321 7.22 -0.10 25.71
C ASN A 321 5.85 0.57 25.90
N TYR A 322 4.99 0.53 24.88
CA TYR A 322 3.62 1.03 24.96
C TYR A 322 2.58 -0.07 25.20
N GLY A 323 3.02 -1.33 25.38
CA GLY A 323 2.14 -2.47 25.60
C GLY A 323 1.43 -2.93 24.33
N ASP A 324 1.91 -2.54 23.15
CA ASP A 324 1.38 -2.98 21.87
C ASP A 324 1.52 -4.50 21.72
N THR A 325 0.50 -5.17 21.19
CA THR A 325 0.55 -6.61 20.90
C THR A 325 0.33 -6.91 19.42
N CYS A 326 0.83 -8.06 18.97
CA CYS A 326 0.59 -8.62 17.65
C CYS A 326 0.32 -10.12 17.75
N THR A 327 -0.78 -10.57 17.16
CA THR A 327 -1.13 -11.99 17.03
C THR A 327 -1.24 -12.36 15.56
N ILE A 328 -0.54 -13.41 15.14
CA ILE A 328 -0.54 -13.92 13.78
C ILE A 328 -1.02 -15.38 13.80
N ALA A 329 -2.06 -15.69 13.02
CA ALA A 329 -2.66 -17.02 12.98
C ALA A 329 -2.97 -17.49 11.55
N GLY A 330 -2.48 -18.67 11.19
CA GLY A 330 -2.82 -19.34 9.92
C GLY A 330 -2.41 -18.57 8.67
N SER A 331 -1.41 -17.70 8.77
CA SER A 331 -0.91 -16.89 7.66
C SER A 331 0.31 -17.55 7.00
N CYS A 332 0.67 -17.08 5.81
CA CYS A 332 1.97 -17.38 5.22
C CYS A 332 2.76 -16.09 4.98
N GLN A 333 4.07 -16.17 5.17
CA GLN A 333 5.03 -15.16 4.73
C GLN A 333 6.22 -15.90 4.12
N ASP A 334 6.47 -15.69 2.84
CA ASP A 334 7.39 -16.49 2.01
C ASP A 334 8.87 -16.53 2.44
N SER A 335 9.26 -15.70 3.40
CA SER A 335 10.59 -15.63 4.01
C SER A 335 10.55 -15.82 5.54
N GLY A 336 9.42 -16.26 6.10
CA GLY A 336 9.22 -16.52 7.53
C GLY A 336 9.19 -15.26 8.43
N LYS A 337 9.13 -14.06 7.85
CA LYS A 337 9.18 -12.79 8.58
C LYS A 337 7.83 -12.51 9.25
N SER A 338 7.80 -12.60 10.58
CA SER A 338 6.58 -12.44 11.38
C SER A 338 6.42 -11.03 11.96
N CYS A 339 7.13 -10.74 13.05
CA CYS A 339 6.99 -9.49 13.80
C CYS A 339 8.32 -8.80 14.02
N ASP A 340 8.31 -7.47 14.11
CA ASP A 340 9.39 -6.68 14.69
C ASP A 340 8.89 -5.91 15.92
N ARG A 341 9.75 -5.80 16.94
CA ARG A 341 9.47 -5.10 18.20
C ARG A 341 10.40 -3.90 18.35
N TYR A 342 9.86 -2.79 18.83
CA TYR A 342 10.56 -1.51 18.96
C TYR A 342 10.32 -0.86 20.32
N THR A 343 11.21 0.08 20.66
CA THR A 343 10.92 1.13 21.64
C THR A 343 10.40 2.35 20.89
N GLY A 344 9.09 2.59 20.98
CA GLY A 344 8.45 3.79 20.47
C GLY A 344 8.79 5.02 21.30
N ASN A 345 8.73 6.19 20.68
CA ASN A 345 8.99 7.48 21.28
C ASN A 345 8.01 8.55 20.74
N SER A 346 8.10 9.75 21.30
CA SER A 346 7.30 10.92 20.90
C SER A 346 8.15 12.08 20.40
N SER A 347 9.46 11.87 20.17
CA SER A 347 10.39 12.94 19.80
C SER A 347 10.56 13.09 18.29
N GLY A 348 9.84 12.31 17.48
CA GLY A 348 10.06 12.20 16.03
C GLY A 348 11.31 11.40 15.65
N ALA A 349 12.10 10.93 16.62
CA ALA A 349 13.31 10.16 16.34
C ALA A 349 12.95 8.74 15.89
N GLU A 350 13.80 8.14 15.05
CA GLU A 350 13.58 6.76 14.61
C GLU A 350 13.48 5.79 15.81
N PRO A 351 12.44 4.94 15.87
CA PRO A 351 12.25 3.99 16.96
C PRO A 351 13.39 2.97 17.02
N LYS A 352 13.91 2.71 18.21
CA LYS A 352 14.95 1.70 18.40
C LYS A 352 14.35 0.30 18.25
N LYS A 353 14.85 -0.50 17.31
CA LYS A 353 14.49 -1.91 17.19
C LYS A 353 15.02 -2.72 18.38
N LEU A 354 14.16 -3.53 18.98
CA LEU A 354 14.45 -4.41 20.11
C LEU A 354 14.75 -5.84 19.65
N GLY A 355 14.01 -6.33 18.66
CA GLY A 355 14.19 -7.68 18.12
C GLY A 355 13.18 -8.02 17.04
N SER A 356 13.42 -9.14 16.37
CA SER A 356 12.53 -9.72 15.36
C SER A 356 11.94 -11.04 15.88
N GLY A 357 10.84 -11.50 15.30
CA GLY A 357 10.20 -12.77 15.61
C GLY A 357 9.32 -12.77 16.86
N PRO A 358 8.57 -13.88 17.10
CA PRO A 358 7.71 -14.04 18.24
C PRO A 358 8.48 -14.14 19.56
N ASP A 359 7.92 -13.56 20.62
CA ASP A 359 8.41 -13.71 21.99
C ASP A 359 7.41 -14.37 22.93
N GLY A 360 6.20 -14.66 22.46
CA GLY A 360 5.16 -15.31 23.25
C GLY A 360 4.43 -14.36 24.22
N GLU A 361 4.77 -13.07 24.23
CA GLU A 361 4.13 -12.07 25.10
C GLU A 361 3.55 -10.92 24.29
N PHE A 362 4.39 -10.21 23.51
CA PHE A 362 3.99 -9.07 22.70
C PHE A 362 3.76 -9.46 21.24
N CYS A 363 4.50 -10.44 20.72
CA CYS A 363 4.21 -11.07 19.44
C CYS A 363 3.99 -12.58 19.63
N THR A 364 2.81 -13.04 19.25
CA THR A 364 2.43 -14.45 19.25
C THR A 364 2.12 -14.91 17.83
N VAL A 365 2.63 -16.09 17.46
CA VAL A 365 2.49 -16.65 16.11
C VAL A 365 2.02 -18.09 16.22
N SER A 366 1.01 -18.45 15.44
CA SER A 366 0.49 -19.81 15.32
C SER A 366 0.22 -20.14 13.85
N GLY A 367 0.76 -21.27 13.37
CA GLY A 367 0.53 -21.73 12.00
C GLY A 367 1.06 -20.79 10.90
N LEU A 368 2.18 -20.09 11.12
CA LEU A 368 2.88 -19.34 10.07
C LEU A 368 3.65 -20.31 9.16
N THR A 369 3.46 -20.21 7.85
CA THR A 369 4.19 -21.00 6.84
C THR A 369 5.03 -20.12 5.92
N GLU A 370 6.08 -20.69 5.32
CA GLU A 370 6.87 -20.05 4.25
C GLU A 370 6.37 -20.45 2.86
N SER A 371 5.48 -21.45 2.78
CA SER A 371 4.80 -21.80 1.54
C SER A 371 3.50 -21.01 1.42
N CYS A 372 3.60 -19.90 0.70
CA CYS A 372 2.50 -19.18 0.07
C CYS A 372 2.22 -19.77 -1.32
#